data_AF-A0A848DQC1-F1
#
_entry.id   AF-A0A848DQC1-F1
#
_cell.length_a   1.000
_cell.length_b   1.000
_cell.length_c   1.000
_cell.angle_alpha   90.00
_cell.angle_beta   90.00
_cell.angle_gamma   90.00
#
_symmetry.space_group_name_H-M   'P 1'
#
loop_
_entity.id
_entity.type
_entity.pdbx_description
1 polymer ?
#
loop_
_entity_poly.entity_id
_entity_poly.type
_entity_poly.pdbx_seq_one_letter_code
_entity_poly.pdbx_strand_id
1 'polypeptide(L)'
;MSRGDPGGSDQPARSHRFDDELLGLDPDDPETQAFAAHLDRMQRQRPAYTVEGYLAGVSDFAESANRAEGGRRWAAVTLVALLLVGVLWAAGNALAFVVATWF
;
A
#
# COMPACT_ATOMS: atom_id res chain seq x y z
N MET A 1 54.24 -5.85 -8.41
CA MET A 1 53.92 -4.41 -8.55
C MET A 1 52.45 -4.22 -8.20
N SER A 2 52.16 -3.29 -7.29
CA SER A 2 50.82 -2.93 -6.81
C SER A 2 50.39 -1.61 -7.45
N ARG A 3 49.16 -1.54 -7.96
CA ARG A 3 48.26 -0.37 -8.15
C ARG A 3 47.18 -0.79 -9.15
N GLY A 4 45.88 -0.65 -8.91
CA GLY A 4 45.12 -0.01 -7.85
C GLY A 4 43.74 0.20 -8.45
N ASP A 5 42.72 -0.45 -7.90
CA ASP A 5 41.33 -0.04 -8.09
C ASP A 5 41.03 0.94 -6.95
N PRO A 6 40.45 2.13 -7.21
CA PRO A 6 38.99 2.19 -7.08
C PRO A 6 38.35 3.24 -7.99
N GLY A 7 37.44 2.79 -8.87
CA GLY A 7 36.63 3.67 -9.70
C GLY A 7 35.13 3.37 -9.64
N GLY A 8 34.63 2.92 -8.50
CA GLY A 8 33.19 2.83 -8.26
C GLY A 8 32.56 4.22 -8.30
N SER A 9 32.04 4.63 -9.44
CA SER A 9 31.03 5.68 -9.50
C SER A 9 29.70 5.09 -9.05
N ASP A 10 29.57 4.90 -7.73
CA ASP A 10 28.29 4.91 -7.02
C ASP A 10 27.74 6.35 -7.11
N GLN A 11 27.38 6.76 -8.32
CA GLN A 11 26.56 7.93 -8.50
C GLN A 11 25.15 7.44 -8.14
N PRO A 12 24.54 7.95 -7.05
CA PRO A 12 23.21 7.52 -6.65
C PRO A 12 22.34 7.70 -7.88
N ALA A 13 21.75 6.60 -8.36
CA ALA A 13 20.99 6.54 -9.59
C ALA A 13 20.11 7.79 -9.67
N ARG A 14 20.58 8.77 -10.47
CA ARG A 14 19.89 10.04 -10.66
C ARG A 14 18.51 9.61 -11.12
N SER A 15 17.50 9.96 -10.34
CA SER A 15 16.18 9.37 -10.47
C SER A 15 15.55 9.86 -11.77
N HIS A 16 15.90 9.23 -12.89
CA HIS A 16 15.40 9.48 -14.25
C HIS A 16 13.88 9.47 -14.34
N ARG A 17 13.22 8.95 -13.30
CA ARG A 17 11.77 8.97 -13.13
C ARG A 17 11.19 10.37 -13.01
N PHE A 18 11.96 11.34 -12.51
CA PHE A 18 11.48 12.71 -12.29
C PHE A 18 12.08 13.74 -13.27
N ASP A 19 12.72 13.29 -14.35
CA ASP A 19 13.35 14.17 -15.35
C ASP A 19 12.33 15.13 -16.00
N ASP A 20 11.08 14.69 -16.17
CA ASP A 20 10.00 15.51 -16.72
C ASP A 20 9.49 16.57 -15.71
N GLU A 21 9.53 16.27 -14.41
CA GLU A 21 9.11 17.21 -13.35
C GLU A 21 10.23 18.20 -12.96
N LEU A 22 11.48 17.86 -13.29
CA LEU A 22 12.67 18.70 -13.10
C LEU A 22 13.09 19.42 -14.39
N LEU A 23 12.28 19.32 -15.45
CA LEU A 23 12.58 19.89 -16.77
C LEU A 23 12.63 21.43 -16.70
N GLY A 24 13.84 21.99 -16.88
CA GLY A 24 14.07 23.45 -16.83
C GLY A 24 14.75 23.96 -15.56
N LEU A 25 15.00 23.08 -14.58
CA LEU A 25 15.85 23.34 -13.43
C LEU A 25 17.28 22.85 -13.71
N ASP A 26 18.27 23.52 -13.11
CA ASP A 26 19.67 23.09 -13.24
C ASP A 26 19.87 21.77 -12.47
N PRO A 27 20.22 20.65 -13.14
CA PRO A 27 20.39 19.35 -12.49
C PRO A 27 21.58 19.29 -11.53
N ASP A 28 22.56 20.19 -11.68
CA ASP A 28 23.75 20.24 -10.82
C ASP A 28 23.56 21.18 -9.61
N ASP A 29 22.43 21.88 -9.53
CA ASP A 29 22.13 22.76 -8.42
C ASP A 29 21.69 21.98 -7.16
N PRO A 30 22.26 22.29 -5.98
CA PRO A 30 21.92 21.59 -4.73
C PRO A 30 20.45 21.71 -4.31
N GLU A 31 19.73 22.77 -4.72
CA GLU A 31 18.31 22.94 -4.39
C GLU A 31 17.45 21.96 -5.21
N THR A 32 17.75 21.80 -6.50
CA THR A 32 17.11 20.82 -7.40
C THR A 32 17.27 19.39 -6.87
N GLN A 33 18.46 19.02 -6.36
CA GLN A 33 18.70 17.71 -5.77
C GLN A 33 17.91 17.47 -4.48
N ALA A 34 17.77 18.50 -3.63
CA ALA A 34 16.96 18.42 -2.43
C ALA A 34 15.47 18.24 -2.76
N PHE A 35 14.99 18.90 -3.81
CA PHE A 35 13.62 18.76 -4.31
C PHE A 35 13.37 17.37 -4.92
N ALA A 36 14.29 16.85 -5.74
CA ALA A 36 14.23 15.50 -6.26
C ALA A 36 14.19 14.45 -5.13
N ALA A 37 15.04 14.59 -4.12
CA ALA A 37 15.05 13.73 -2.94
C ALA A 37 13.75 13.85 -2.10
N HIS A 38 13.11 15.02 -2.12
CA HIS A 38 11.82 15.23 -1.45
C HIS A 38 10.67 14.56 -2.23
N LEU A 39 10.62 14.72 -3.55
CA LEU A 39 9.66 14.04 -4.44
C LEU A 39 9.77 12.52 -4.33
N ASP A 40 10.99 12.00 -4.34
CA ASP A 40 11.27 10.57 -4.20
C ASP A 40 10.78 10.00 -2.84
N ARG A 41 10.83 10.79 -1.75
CA ARG A 41 10.25 10.40 -0.46
C ARG A 41 8.72 10.40 -0.49
N MET A 42 8.09 11.42 -1.09
CA MET A 42 6.63 11.50 -1.19
C MET A 42 6.04 10.41 -2.10
N GLN A 43 6.70 10.10 -3.22
CA GLN A 43 6.21 9.08 -4.16
C GLN A 43 6.32 7.66 -3.60
N ARG A 44 7.36 7.37 -2.78
CA ARG A 44 7.46 6.11 -2.02
C ARG A 44 6.39 6.00 -0.93
N GLN A 45 5.95 7.13 -0.39
CA GLN A 45 4.88 7.23 0.59
C GLN A 45 3.55 7.55 -0.11
N ARG A 46 3.11 6.69 -1.05
CA ARG A 46 1.79 6.83 -1.67
C ARG A 46 0.73 7.08 -0.58
N PRO A 47 0.05 8.24 -0.55
CA PRO A 47 -0.96 8.51 0.45
C PRO A 47 -2.17 7.62 0.17
N ALA A 48 -2.44 6.67 1.06
CA ALA A 48 -3.65 5.82 1.03
C ALA A 48 -4.93 6.59 1.42
N TYR A 49 -5.01 7.89 1.09
CA TYR A 49 -6.05 8.81 1.57
C TYR A 49 -7.00 9.30 0.45
N THR A 50 -6.96 8.68 -0.73
CA THR A 50 -7.96 8.88 -1.78
C THR A 50 -8.85 7.64 -1.90
N VAL A 51 -10.14 7.84 -2.20
CA VAL A 51 -11.18 6.79 -2.25
C VAL A 51 -10.81 5.67 -3.25
N GLU A 52 -10.09 6.02 -4.31
CA GLU A 52 -9.58 5.07 -5.32
C GLU A 52 -8.49 4.15 -4.77
N GLY A 53 -7.69 4.62 -3.80
CA GLY A 53 -6.69 3.81 -3.10
C GLY A 53 -7.32 2.75 -2.19
N TYR A 54 -8.53 2.98 -1.68
CA TYR A 54 -9.27 1.99 -0.89
C TYR A 54 -9.76 0.83 -1.77
N LEU A 55 -10.24 1.11 -3.00
CA LEU A 55 -10.66 0.08 -3.95
C LEU A 55 -9.47 -0.73 -4.50
N ALA A 56 -8.37 -0.06 -4.83
CA ALA A 56 -7.13 -0.73 -5.25
C ALA A 56 -6.57 -1.60 -4.10
N GLY A 57 -6.62 -1.08 -2.87
CA GLY A 57 -6.27 -1.83 -1.67
C GLY A 57 -7.10 -3.09 -1.48
N VAL A 58 -8.43 -3.03 -1.67
CA VAL A 58 -9.31 -4.20 -1.58
C VAL A 58 -8.99 -5.25 -2.66
N SER A 59 -8.72 -4.82 -3.89
CA SER A 59 -8.40 -5.75 -5.00
C SER A 59 -7.02 -6.40 -4.80
N ASP A 60 -6.00 -5.63 -4.39
CA ASP A 60 -4.68 -6.16 -4.05
C ASP A 60 -4.72 -7.03 -2.79
N PHE A 61 -5.60 -6.73 -1.82
CA PHE A 61 -5.87 -7.62 -0.69
C PHE A 61 -6.54 -8.92 -1.13
N ALA A 62 -7.48 -8.89 -2.07
CA ALA A 62 -8.13 -10.10 -2.60
C ALA A 62 -7.14 -10.97 -3.42
N GLU A 63 -6.32 -10.34 -4.26
CA GLU A 63 -5.32 -11.02 -5.09
C GLU A 63 -4.17 -11.58 -4.25
N SER A 64 -3.66 -10.81 -3.27
CA SER A 64 -2.66 -11.28 -2.30
C SER A 64 -3.23 -12.26 -1.28
N ALA A 65 -4.54 -12.16 -0.94
CA ALA A 65 -5.34 -13.15 -0.20
C ALA A 65 -5.35 -14.51 -0.87
N ASN A 66 -5.33 -14.53 -2.20
CA ASN A 66 -5.33 -15.76 -2.96
C ASN A 66 -3.90 -16.30 -3.18
N ARG A 67 -2.89 -15.43 -3.27
CA ARG A 67 -1.50 -15.84 -3.58
C ARG A 67 -0.67 -16.30 -2.37
N ALA A 68 -0.91 -15.75 -1.18
CA ALA A 68 0.01 -15.95 -0.04
C ALA A 68 -0.22 -17.22 0.83
N GLU A 69 -0.89 -18.28 0.37
CA GLU A 69 -1.49 -19.22 1.33
C GLU A 69 -1.19 -20.72 1.27
N GLY A 70 -0.24 -21.12 2.13
CA GLY A 70 -0.33 -22.35 2.91
C GLY A 70 -1.20 -22.13 4.16
N GLY A 71 -1.79 -23.21 4.71
CA GLY A 71 -3.00 -23.28 5.55
C GLY A 71 -3.23 -22.39 6.80
N ARG A 72 -2.49 -21.30 7.03
CA ARG A 72 -2.73 -20.34 8.11
C ARG A 72 -3.85 -19.32 7.84
N ARG A 73 -4.10 -18.90 6.59
CA ARG A 73 -5.22 -17.99 6.26
C ARG A 73 -6.55 -18.73 6.03
N TRP A 74 -6.59 -20.06 5.82
CA TRP A 74 -7.81 -20.86 6.01
C TRP A 74 -8.32 -20.75 7.45
N ALA A 75 -7.42 -20.78 8.44
CA ALA A 75 -7.78 -20.54 9.84
C ALA A 75 -8.28 -19.11 10.07
N ALA A 76 -7.62 -18.11 9.48
CA ALA A 76 -8.04 -16.71 9.58
C ALA A 76 -9.40 -16.45 8.90
N VAL A 77 -9.62 -16.99 7.70
CA VAL A 77 -10.88 -16.90 6.94
C VAL A 77 -11.99 -17.58 7.72
N THR A 78 -11.74 -18.77 8.29
CA THR A 78 -12.72 -19.47 9.12
C THR A 78 -13.10 -18.64 10.35
N LEU A 79 -12.11 -18.05 11.04
CA LEU A 79 -12.35 -17.17 12.19
C LEU A 79 -13.21 -15.96 11.82
N VAL A 80 -12.87 -15.28 10.73
CA VAL A 80 -13.63 -14.12 10.24
C VAL A 80 -15.05 -14.52 9.85
N ALA A 81 -15.21 -15.63 9.14
CA ALA A 81 -16.51 -16.15 8.75
C ALA A 81 -17.38 -16.48 9.98
N LEU A 82 -16.82 -17.13 10.99
CA LEU A 82 -17.51 -17.41 12.25
C LEU A 82 -17.97 -16.13 12.95
N LEU A 83 -17.11 -15.11 13.00
CA LEU A 83 -17.44 -13.82 13.59
C LEU A 83 -18.59 -13.14 12.84
N LEU A 84 -18.55 -13.12 11.50
CA LEU A 84 -19.61 -12.56 10.67
C LEU A 84 -20.94 -13.29 10.87
N VAL A 85 -20.93 -14.63 10.93
CA VAL A 85 -22.13 -15.43 11.21
C VAL A 85 -22.74 -15.06 12.56
N GLY A 86 -21.92 -14.89 13.60
CA GLY A 86 -22.38 -14.46 14.92
C GLY A 86 -23.05 -13.09 14.90
N VAL A 87 -22.46 -12.13 14.18
CA VAL A 87 -23.04 -10.77 14.02
C VAL A 87 -24.38 -10.82 13.27
N LEU A 88 -24.45 -11.56 12.16
CA LEU A 88 -25.68 -11.75 11.39
C LEU A 88 -26.79 -12.39 12.22
N TRP A 89 -26.46 -13.40 13.02
CA TRP A 89 -27.42 -14.06 13.90
C TRP A 89 -27.94 -13.13 15.00
N ALA A 90 -27.06 -12.35 15.63
CA ALA A 90 -27.44 -11.38 16.65
C ALA A 90 -28.32 -10.25 16.06
N ALA A 91 -27.92 -9.70 14.92
CA ALA A 91 -28.68 -8.66 14.21
C ALA A 91 -30.06 -9.18 13.79
N GLY A 92 -30.14 -10.39 13.24
CA GLY A 92 -31.39 -11.03 12.87
C GLY A 92 -32.33 -11.24 14.06
N ASN A 93 -31.81 -11.70 15.21
CA ASN A 93 -32.59 -11.82 16.44
C ASN A 93 -33.12 -10.47 16.93
N ALA A 94 -32.28 -9.44 16.94
CA ALA A 94 -32.69 -8.10 17.34
C ALA A 94 -33.80 -7.57 16.42
N LEU A 95 -33.65 -7.78 15.11
CA LEU A 95 -34.65 -7.35 14.13
C LEU A 95 -35.97 -8.11 14.30
N ALA A 96 -35.90 -9.43 14.48
CA ALA A 96 -37.07 -10.28 14.72
C ALA A 96 -37.79 -9.90 16.01
N PHE A 97 -37.05 -9.58 17.08
CA PHE A 97 -37.62 -9.10 18.35
C PHE A 97 -38.38 -7.80 18.16
N VAL A 98 -37.80 -6.82 17.45
CA VAL A 98 -38.47 -5.55 17.14
C VAL A 98 -39.74 -5.80 16.33
N VAL A 99 -39.67 -6.59 15.25
CA VAL A 99 -40.82 -6.89 14.41
C VAL A 99 -41.93 -7.59 15.20
N ALA A 100 -41.59 -8.60 16.01
CA ALA A 100 -42.55 -9.34 16.83
C ALA A 100 -43.14 -8.52 17.99
N THR A 101 -42.48 -7.44 18.41
CA THR A 101 -43.02 -6.52 19.42
C THR A 101 -44.06 -5.57 18.81
N TRP A 102 -43.89 -5.23 17.53
CA TRP A 102 -44.75 -4.28 16.82
C TRP A 102 -45.98 -4.91 16.15
N PHE A 103 -45.97 -6.22 15.90
CA PHE A 103 -47.10 -7.00 15.37
C PHE A 103 -47.79 -7.80 16.46
#